data_AF-Q7NIU0-F1
#
_entry.id   AF-Q7NIU0-F1
#
_cell.length_a   1.000
_cell.length_b   1.000
_cell.length_c   1.000
_cell.angle_alpha   90.00
_cell.angle_beta   90.00
_cell.angle_gamma   90.00
#
_symmetry.space_group_name_H-M   'P 1'
#
loop_
_entity.id
_entity.type
_entity.pdbx_description
1 polymer ?
#
loop_
_entity_poly.entity_id
_entity_poly.type
_entity_poly.pdbx_seq_one_letter_code
_entity_poly.pdbx_strand_id
1 'polypeptide(L)'
;MASLPPPWDANAYTSGDVTIHPGAAVASGALLRADPDSRIVIGSGACIGMGAILHAHQGTLEVGSGASLGAGVLVVGRGKIGADACVGTATTLLNPDIAPGQVVPPNSLVGQAGRSAEAFPTAAAQPYVVPAAPAPRDPNQALAAGFDPPVQAALPEPQGGIVQNGQPPVAGKAYLERLRLSLFPHNAPLQNPDSATGGGA
;
A
#
# COMPACT_ATOMS: atom_id res chain seq x y z
N MET A 1 26.61 2.60 25.53
CA MET A 1 26.55 1.88 24.24
C MET A 1 25.56 2.62 23.35
N ALA A 2 26.03 3.61 22.60
CA ALA A 2 25.23 4.29 21.57
C ALA A 2 26.17 4.53 20.40
N SER A 3 26.18 3.58 19.47
CA SER A 3 26.78 3.75 18.15
C SER A 3 25.74 3.27 17.19
N LEU A 4 25.32 4.18 16.30
CA LEU A 4 25.18 3.98 14.86
C LEU A 4 24.81 5.35 14.28
N PRO A 5 25.70 5.95 13.48
CA PRO A 5 25.37 6.05 12.06
C PRO A 5 26.56 5.58 11.20
N PRO A 6 26.32 5.04 9.98
CA PRO A 6 25.91 5.88 8.84
C PRO A 6 24.90 5.24 7.83
N PRO A 7 23.74 5.89 7.56
CA PRO A 7 22.81 5.59 6.45
C PRO A 7 22.69 6.70 5.36
N TRP A 8 23.72 7.56 5.25
CA TRP A 8 24.00 8.61 4.24
C TRP A 8 22.98 9.66 3.81
N ASP A 9 21.82 9.84 4.45
CA ASP A 9 21.25 11.18 4.74
C ASP A 9 19.86 11.00 5.37
N ALA A 10 19.84 10.55 6.61
CA ALA A 10 18.65 10.64 7.47
C ALA A 10 18.36 12.09 7.92
N ASN A 11 18.75 13.07 7.10
CA ASN A 11 18.59 14.47 7.42
C ASN A 11 17.21 14.92 6.96
N ALA A 12 16.47 15.53 7.88
CA ALA A 12 15.42 16.44 7.51
C ALA A 12 16.08 17.72 6.99
N TYR A 13 15.73 18.15 5.78
CA TYR A 13 16.19 19.44 5.26
C TYR A 13 15.28 20.53 5.79
N THR A 14 15.85 21.51 6.47
CA THR A 14 15.13 22.67 7.02
C THR A 14 15.68 23.94 6.39
N SER A 15 14.79 24.86 5.99
CA SER A 15 15.17 26.14 5.38
C SER A 15 14.16 27.22 5.79
N GLY A 16 14.65 28.38 6.21
CA GLY A 16 13.83 29.49 6.70
C GLY A 16 13.57 29.43 8.21
N ASP A 17 12.53 30.12 8.67
CA ASP A 17 12.12 30.15 10.08
C ASP A 17 11.33 28.87 10.45
N VAL A 18 12.05 27.88 10.98
CA VAL A 18 11.50 26.60 11.43
C VAL A 18 11.81 26.40 12.91
N THR A 19 10.77 26.35 13.74
CA THR A 19 10.88 26.10 15.18
C THR A 19 10.39 24.68 15.48
N ILE A 20 11.25 23.86 16.08
CA ILE A 20 10.93 22.48 16.47
C ILE A 20 10.95 22.38 17.99
N HIS A 21 9.81 22.07 18.61
CA HIS A 21 9.71 21.91 20.05
C HIS A 21 10.29 20.56 20.54
N PRO A 22 10.67 20.47 21.83
CA PRO A 22 11.19 19.24 22.41
C PRO A 22 10.24 18.05 22.24
N GLY A 23 10.81 16.88 21.95
CA GLY A 23 10.07 15.63 21.77
C GLY A 23 9.41 15.47 20.40
N ALA A 24 9.47 16.47 19.51
CA ALA A 24 9.07 16.29 18.13
C ALA A 24 10.04 15.33 17.41
N ALA A 25 9.49 14.36 16.67
CA ALA A 25 10.24 13.40 15.89
C ALA A 25 10.09 13.73 14.40
N VAL A 26 11.21 14.00 13.72
CA VAL A 26 11.24 14.24 12.28
C VAL A 26 11.97 13.09 11.61
N ALA A 27 11.26 12.34 10.79
CA ALA A 27 11.82 11.21 10.07
C ALA A 27 12.68 11.65 8.86
N SER A 28 13.52 10.72 8.39
CA SER A 28 14.41 10.91 7.25
C SER A 28 13.68 11.42 6.00
N GLY A 29 14.33 12.31 5.25
CA GLY A 29 13.80 12.84 3.99
C GLY A 29 12.66 13.85 4.14
N ALA A 30 12.32 14.26 5.36
CA ALA A 30 11.38 15.36 5.56
C ALA A 30 11.97 16.69 5.05
N LEU A 31 11.17 17.47 4.34
CA LEU A 31 11.54 18.78 3.80
C LEU A 31 10.69 19.86 4.47
N LEU A 32 11.32 20.77 5.20
CA LEU A 32 10.66 21.86 5.89
C LEU A 32 11.18 23.18 5.33
N ARG A 33 10.32 23.92 4.64
CA ARG A 33 10.67 25.18 4.00
C ARG A 33 9.70 26.27 4.43
N ALA A 34 10.22 27.30 5.07
CA ALA A 34 9.50 28.54 5.30
C ALA A 34 9.99 29.59 4.32
N ASP A 35 9.07 30.17 3.55
CA ASP A 35 9.34 31.32 2.69
C ASP A 35 9.64 32.59 3.52
N PRO A 36 10.14 33.67 2.90
CA PRO A 36 10.27 34.97 3.59
C PRO A 36 8.94 35.38 4.26
N ASP A 37 9.04 35.96 5.46
CA ASP A 37 7.91 36.35 6.30
C ASP A 37 6.94 35.21 6.67
N SER A 38 7.37 33.95 6.53
CA SER A 38 6.61 32.76 6.91
C SER A 38 7.35 31.98 7.99
N ARG A 39 6.61 31.21 8.79
CA ARG A 39 7.17 30.41 9.88
C ARG A 39 6.54 29.03 9.94
N ILE A 40 7.33 28.02 10.23
CA ILE A 40 6.86 26.68 10.60
C ILE A 40 7.09 26.47 12.10
N VAL A 41 6.05 26.05 12.83
CA VAL A 41 6.15 25.68 14.24
C VAL A 41 5.71 24.24 14.41
N ILE A 42 6.62 23.37 14.87
CA ILE A 42 6.32 21.98 15.19
C ILE A 42 6.17 21.83 16.69
N GLY A 43 4.97 21.51 17.15
CA GLY A 43 4.65 21.30 18.56
C GLY A 43 5.36 20.10 19.18
N SER A 44 5.39 20.07 20.51
CA SER A 44 6.05 19.02 21.28
C SER A 44 5.41 17.66 21.05
N GLY A 45 6.21 16.61 20.86
CA GLY A 45 5.70 15.26 20.64
C GLY A 45 5.08 15.03 19.25
N ALA A 46 5.10 16.02 18.36
CA ALA A 46 4.61 15.85 17.00
C ALA A 46 5.52 14.90 16.20
N CYS A 47 4.92 14.08 15.34
CA CYS A 47 5.62 13.12 14.51
C CYS A 47 5.48 13.50 13.04
N ILE A 48 6.61 13.72 12.38
CA ILE A 48 6.67 14.04 10.95
C ILE A 48 7.17 12.80 10.21
N GLY A 49 6.31 12.20 9.40
CA GLY A 49 6.59 10.99 8.65
C GLY A 49 7.71 11.15 7.63
N MET A 50 8.28 10.02 7.22
CA MET A 50 9.35 9.95 6.22
C MET A 50 8.92 10.62 4.92
N GLY A 51 9.78 11.45 4.33
CA GLY A 51 9.48 12.11 3.05
C GLY A 51 8.35 13.14 3.11
N ALA A 52 7.91 13.57 4.30
CA ALA A 52 6.90 14.62 4.41
C ALA A 52 7.47 15.98 3.99
N ILE A 53 6.68 16.77 3.28
CA ILE A 53 7.06 18.09 2.77
C ILE A 53 6.16 19.14 3.40
N LEU A 54 6.73 20.05 4.17
CA LEU A 54 6.05 21.17 4.81
C LEU A 54 6.60 22.47 4.19
N HIS A 55 5.75 23.18 3.47
CA HIS A 55 6.06 24.47 2.87
C HIS A 55 5.14 25.55 3.44
N ALA A 56 5.68 26.39 4.33
CA ALA A 56 4.97 27.59 4.79
C ALA A 56 5.12 28.72 3.77
N HIS A 57 3.99 29.23 3.31
CA HIS A 57 3.92 30.30 2.32
C HIS A 57 2.89 31.36 2.74
N GLN A 58 3.33 32.62 2.82
CA GLN A 58 2.52 33.78 3.21
C GLN A 58 1.79 33.60 4.55
N GLY A 59 2.50 33.13 5.59
CA GLY A 59 1.95 33.03 6.94
C GLY A 59 2.63 32.00 7.84
N THR A 60 1.94 31.63 8.91
CA THR A 60 2.43 30.63 9.87
C THR A 60 1.77 29.27 9.61
N LEU A 61 2.57 28.22 9.61
CA LEU A 61 2.13 26.82 9.61
C LEU A 61 2.44 26.20 10.97
N GLU A 62 1.38 25.89 11.73
CA GLU A 62 1.50 25.29 13.06
C GLU A 62 1.10 23.81 13.02
N VAL A 63 1.99 22.96 13.52
CA VAL A 63 1.70 21.55 13.83
C VAL A 63 1.51 21.44 15.33
N GLY A 64 0.33 21.01 15.76
CA GLY A 64 -0.01 20.87 17.17
C GLY A 64 0.84 19.82 17.89
N SER A 65 0.83 19.88 19.22
CA SER A 65 1.47 18.86 20.06
C SER A 65 0.87 17.48 19.82
N GLY A 66 1.69 16.44 19.77
CA GLY A 66 1.23 15.06 19.54
C GLY A 66 0.64 14.77 18.16
N ALA A 67 0.57 15.77 17.27
CA ALA A 67 0.05 15.56 15.93
C ALA A 67 0.95 14.61 15.13
N SER A 68 0.34 13.70 14.38
CA SER A 68 1.03 12.66 13.62
C SER A 68 0.79 12.84 12.14
N LEU A 69 1.84 13.15 11.38
CA LEU A 69 1.80 13.20 9.92
C LEU A 69 2.38 11.91 9.35
N GLY A 70 1.58 11.23 8.52
CA GLY A 70 2.02 10.03 7.81
C GLY A 70 3.17 10.29 6.84
N ALA A 71 3.74 9.20 6.30
CA ALA A 71 4.81 9.30 5.31
C ALA A 71 4.30 9.96 4.01
N GLY A 72 5.16 10.75 3.36
CA GLY A 72 4.83 11.43 2.11
C GLY A 72 3.67 12.44 2.20
N VAL A 73 3.36 12.97 3.39
CA VAL A 73 2.38 14.04 3.54
C VAL A 73 2.94 15.34 2.95
N LEU A 74 2.13 16.05 2.16
CA LEU A 74 2.45 17.36 1.61
C LEU A 74 1.59 18.42 2.30
N VAL A 75 2.22 19.44 2.87
CA VAL A 75 1.54 20.58 3.48
C VAL A 75 2.04 21.86 2.82
N VAL A 76 1.14 22.66 2.27
CA VAL A 76 1.51 23.92 1.59
C VAL A 76 0.60 25.04 2.06
N GLY A 77 1.21 26.19 2.41
CA GLY A 77 0.50 27.43 2.73
C GLY A 77 0.55 27.78 4.21
N ARG A 78 -0.52 28.40 4.70
CA ARG A 78 -0.67 28.84 6.10
C ARG A 78 -1.80 28.08 6.77
N GLY A 79 -1.68 27.80 8.06
CA GLY A 79 -2.73 27.08 8.74
C GLY A 79 -2.29 26.39 10.02
N LYS A 80 -3.21 25.60 10.57
CA LYS A 80 -3.02 24.88 11.81
C LYS A 80 -3.46 23.44 11.67
N ILE A 81 -2.60 22.54 12.12
CA ILE A 81 -2.92 21.14 12.37
C ILE A 81 -3.09 21.03 13.88
N GLY A 82 -4.30 20.68 14.33
CA GLY A 82 -4.64 20.60 15.74
C GLY A 82 -3.76 19.61 16.52
N ALA A 83 -3.73 19.77 17.84
CA ALA A 83 -3.07 18.82 18.72
C ALA A 83 -3.68 17.42 18.56
N ASP A 84 -2.84 16.38 18.62
CA ASP A 84 -3.23 14.97 18.48
C ASP A 84 -3.99 14.64 17.18
N ALA A 85 -3.94 15.52 16.18
CA ALA A 85 -4.51 15.23 14.87
C ALA A 85 -3.67 14.18 14.14
N CYS A 86 -4.34 13.25 13.46
CA CYS A 86 -3.70 12.18 12.72
C CYS A 86 -3.94 12.38 11.22
N VAL A 87 -2.89 12.65 10.47
CA VAL A 87 -2.95 12.83 9.02
C VAL A 87 -2.39 11.58 8.37
N GLY A 88 -3.22 10.88 7.60
CA GLY A 88 -2.81 9.66 6.91
C GLY A 88 -1.72 9.88 5.86
N THR A 89 -0.98 8.82 5.57
CA THR A 89 0.07 8.76 4.54
C THR A 89 -0.40 9.30 3.18
N ALA A 90 0.51 9.93 2.43
CA ALA A 90 0.25 10.48 1.09
C ALA A 90 -0.90 11.50 1.02
N THR A 91 -1.25 12.13 2.14
CA THR A 91 -2.25 13.20 2.18
C THR A 91 -1.64 14.53 1.75
N THR A 92 -2.41 15.33 1.00
CA THR A 92 -2.05 16.71 0.65
C THR A 92 -2.96 17.69 1.39
N LEU A 93 -2.36 18.61 2.14
CA LEU A 93 -3.03 19.67 2.88
C LEU A 93 -2.66 21.04 2.29
N LEU A 94 -3.66 21.79 1.84
CA LEU A 94 -3.50 23.13 1.29
C LEU A 94 -4.15 24.14 2.24
N ASN A 95 -3.36 25.02 2.84
CA ASN A 95 -3.83 25.91 3.91
C ASN A 95 -4.63 25.16 5.01
N PRO A 96 -3.98 24.24 5.76
CA PRO A 96 -4.66 23.32 6.66
C PRO A 96 -5.45 24.06 7.76
N ASP A 97 -6.67 23.60 8.01
CA ASP A 97 -7.46 23.94 9.21
C ASP A 97 -8.03 22.64 9.77
N ILE A 98 -7.16 21.86 10.42
CA ILE A 98 -7.49 20.54 10.97
C ILE A 98 -7.75 20.70 12.45
N ALA A 99 -8.92 20.28 12.91
CA ALA A 99 -9.30 20.37 14.31
C ALA A 99 -8.42 19.44 15.18
N PRO A 100 -8.22 19.77 16.47
CA PRO A 100 -7.55 18.86 17.40
C PRO A 100 -8.22 17.48 17.47
N GLY A 101 -7.42 16.42 17.51
CA GLY A 101 -7.89 15.03 17.54
C GLY A 101 -8.55 14.53 16.24
N GLN A 102 -8.62 15.36 15.20
CA GLN A 102 -9.21 14.96 13.92
C GLN A 102 -8.31 13.95 13.21
N VAL A 103 -8.93 12.92 12.64
CA VAL A 103 -8.26 11.93 11.79
C VAL A 103 -8.59 12.20 10.33
N VAL A 104 -7.56 12.47 9.53
CA VAL A 104 -7.66 12.59 8.07
C VAL A 104 -7.20 11.27 7.46
N PRO A 105 -8.03 10.60 6.65
CA PRO A 105 -7.66 9.32 6.05
C PRO A 105 -6.47 9.48 5.08
N PRO A 106 -5.69 8.42 4.83
CA PRO A 106 -4.59 8.46 3.88
C PRO A 106 -5.07 8.80 2.47
N ASN A 107 -4.16 9.33 1.65
CA ASN A 107 -4.43 9.72 0.26
C ASN A 107 -5.57 10.75 0.12
N SER A 108 -5.77 11.59 1.15
CA SER A 108 -6.75 12.68 1.12
C SER A 108 -6.17 13.95 0.50
N LEU A 109 -7.06 14.83 0.03
CA LEU A 109 -6.73 16.20 -0.35
C LEU A 109 -7.64 17.13 0.45
N VAL A 110 -7.07 17.94 1.35
CA VAL A 110 -7.83 18.85 2.22
C VAL A 110 -7.42 20.29 1.95
N GLY A 111 -8.39 21.22 1.94
CA GLY A 111 -8.15 22.66 1.86
C GLY A 111 -8.24 23.29 0.46
N GLN A 112 -8.68 22.54 -0.55
CA GLN A 112 -9.30 23.15 -1.73
C GLN A 112 -10.71 23.63 -1.37
N ALA A 113 -10.88 24.94 -1.16
CA ALA A 113 -12.20 25.55 -1.08
C ALA A 113 -12.96 25.25 -2.39
N GLY A 114 -13.88 24.29 -2.36
CA GLY A 114 -14.67 23.87 -3.51
C GLY A 114 -14.86 22.35 -3.64
N ARG A 115 -14.07 21.52 -2.96
CA ARG A 115 -14.30 20.07 -2.87
C ARG A 115 -14.04 19.58 -1.46
N SER A 116 -15.05 19.70 -0.59
CA SER A 116 -15.12 18.82 0.57
C SER A 116 -15.24 17.40 0.02
N ALA A 117 -14.34 16.50 0.42
CA ALA A 117 -14.58 15.08 0.18
C ALA A 117 -15.91 14.74 0.85
N GLU A 118 -16.93 14.39 0.07
CA GLU A 118 -18.09 13.70 0.61
C GLU A 118 -17.53 12.49 1.34
N ALA A 119 -17.84 12.37 2.63
CA ALA A 119 -17.45 11.20 3.40
C ALA A 119 -17.90 9.98 2.60
N PHE A 120 -16.95 9.14 2.18
CA PHE A 120 -17.30 7.83 1.67
C PHE A 120 -18.21 7.21 2.73
N PRO A 121 -19.41 6.71 2.36
CA PRO A 121 -20.27 6.09 3.34
C PRO A 121 -19.44 5.01 4.03
N THR A 122 -19.22 5.19 5.34
CA THR A 122 -18.82 4.07 6.17
C THR A 122 -19.89 3.04 5.89
N ALA A 123 -19.52 1.95 5.21
CA ALA A 123 -20.38 0.79 5.19
C ALA A 123 -20.58 0.50 6.67
N ALA A 124 -21.79 0.80 7.17
CA ALA A 124 -22.16 0.53 8.54
C ALA A 124 -21.69 -0.89 8.81
N ALA A 125 -20.86 -1.08 9.84
CA ALA A 125 -20.45 -2.40 10.27
C ALA A 125 -21.75 -3.20 10.45
N GLN A 126 -22.08 -4.03 9.47
CA GLN A 126 -23.15 -4.98 9.60
C GLN A 126 -22.77 -5.79 10.83
N PRO A 127 -23.62 -5.90 11.86
CA PRO A 127 -23.30 -6.73 13.00
C PRO A 127 -22.90 -8.09 12.46
N TYR A 128 -21.63 -8.47 12.66
CA TYR A 128 -21.15 -9.77 12.27
C TYR A 128 -21.90 -10.77 13.13
N VAL A 129 -22.99 -11.31 12.58
CA VAL A 129 -23.73 -12.38 13.21
C VAL A 129 -22.83 -13.60 13.11
N VAL A 130 -22.15 -13.92 14.21
CA VAL A 130 -21.57 -15.25 14.40
C VAL A 130 -22.71 -16.25 14.20
N PRO A 131 -22.68 -17.10 13.16
CA PRO A 131 -23.65 -18.17 13.05
C PRO A 131 -23.54 -19.01 14.32
N ALA A 132 -24.67 -19.26 14.98
CA ALA A 132 -24.70 -20.13 16.13
C ALA A 132 -24.01 -21.45 15.76
N ALA A 133 -23.01 -21.85 16.57
CA ALA A 133 -22.34 -23.12 16.39
C ALA A 133 -23.40 -24.22 16.24
N PRO A 134 -23.32 -25.08 15.20
CA PRO A 134 -24.28 -26.16 15.05
C PRO A 134 -24.24 -27.03 16.31
N ALA A 135 -25.43 -27.41 16.79
CA ALA A 135 -25.58 -28.27 17.96
C ALA A 135 -24.69 -29.53 17.83
N PRO A 136 -24.18 -30.08 18.94
CA PRO A 136 -23.38 -31.30 18.91
C PRO A 136 -24.16 -32.37 18.13
N ARG A 137 -23.60 -32.84 17.02
CA ARG A 137 -24.19 -33.96 16.30
C ARG A 137 -24.17 -35.16 17.24
N ASP A 138 -25.35 -35.74 17.47
CA ASP A 138 -25.47 -37.00 18.19
C ASP A 138 -24.65 -38.06 17.43
N PRO A 139 -23.61 -38.65 18.04
CA PRO A 139 -22.73 -39.60 17.36
C PRO A 139 -23.46 -40.86 16.89
N ASN A 140 -24.70 -41.11 17.34
CA ASN A 140 -25.47 -42.29 16.98
C ASN A 140 -26.35 -42.13 15.73
N GLN A 141 -26.43 -40.95 15.11
CA GLN A 141 -27.20 -40.77 13.86
C GLN A 141 -26.41 -41.01 12.57
N ALA A 142 -25.10 -41.28 12.65
CA ALA A 142 -24.25 -41.46 11.47
C ALA A 142 -24.35 -42.83 10.77
N LEU A 143 -25.08 -43.80 11.32
CA LEU A 143 -25.13 -45.17 10.78
C LEU A 143 -26.36 -45.53 9.93
N ALA A 144 -27.32 -44.63 9.71
CA ALA A 144 -28.60 -44.98 9.07
C ALA A 144 -28.88 -44.30 7.71
N ALA A 145 -28.02 -43.40 7.22
CA ALA A 145 -28.19 -42.81 5.89
C ALA A 145 -27.15 -43.41 4.93
N GLY A 146 -27.65 -44.09 3.90
CA GLY A 146 -26.83 -44.71 2.85
C GLY A 146 -25.85 -43.70 2.23
N PHE A 147 -24.68 -44.20 1.86
CA PHE A 147 -23.71 -43.45 1.08
C PHE A 147 -24.28 -43.22 -0.34
N ASP A 148 -24.86 -42.05 -0.57
CA ASP A 148 -25.00 -41.53 -1.93
C ASP A 148 -23.62 -41.04 -2.39
N PRO A 149 -23.07 -41.54 -3.51
CA PRO A 149 -21.82 -41.04 -4.06
C PRO A 149 -22.01 -39.56 -4.48
N PRO A 150 -20.98 -38.71 -4.33
CA PRO A 150 -21.09 -37.30 -4.65
C PRO A 150 -21.35 -37.12 -6.15
N VAL A 151 -22.39 -36.35 -6.47
CA VAL A 151 -22.69 -35.90 -7.82
C VAL A 151 -21.51 -35.08 -8.31
N GLN A 152 -20.82 -35.59 -9.32
CA GLN A 152 -19.67 -34.99 -9.96
C GLN A 152 -20.09 -33.66 -10.61
N ALA A 153 -19.59 -32.53 -10.10
CA ALA A 153 -19.68 -31.26 -10.81
C ALA A 153 -18.82 -31.38 -12.09
N ALA A 154 -19.49 -31.39 -13.25
CA ALA A 154 -18.85 -31.51 -14.55
C ALA A 154 -17.91 -30.31 -14.81
N LEU A 155 -16.61 -30.59 -14.93
CA LEU A 155 -15.63 -29.68 -15.52
C LEU A 155 -15.74 -29.78 -17.06
N PRO A 156 -15.62 -28.68 -17.82
CA PRO A 156 -15.57 -28.75 -19.28
C PRO A 156 -14.32 -29.52 -19.74
N GLU A 157 -14.52 -30.54 -20.56
CA GLU A 157 -13.43 -31.39 -21.09
C GLU A 157 -12.58 -30.62 -22.12
N PRO A 158 -11.23 -30.63 -22.00
CA PRO A 158 -10.38 -30.27 -23.12
C PRO A 158 -10.23 -31.49 -24.04
N GLN A 159 -10.79 -31.38 -25.23
CA GLN A 159 -10.67 -32.38 -26.28
C GLN A 159 -9.23 -32.45 -26.81
N GLY A 160 -8.60 -33.62 -26.61
CA GLY A 160 -7.77 -34.32 -27.59
C GLY A 160 -6.35 -33.80 -27.88
N GLY A 161 -5.34 -34.68 -27.69
CA GLY A 161 -4.13 -34.62 -28.51
C GLY A 161 -2.83 -35.20 -27.93
N ILE A 162 -2.64 -36.52 -28.11
CA ILE A 162 -1.40 -37.31 -28.24
C ILE A 162 -0.31 -37.27 -27.15
N VAL A 163 -0.14 -38.46 -26.55
CA VAL A 163 0.94 -38.89 -25.66
C VAL A 163 2.18 -39.25 -26.49
N GLN A 164 3.35 -38.69 -26.15
CA GLN A 164 4.63 -39.32 -26.48
C GLN A 164 5.47 -39.49 -25.21
N ASN A 165 5.84 -40.75 -24.96
CA ASN A 165 6.89 -41.26 -24.09
C ASN A 165 6.93 -40.79 -22.62
N GLY A 166 6.31 -41.61 -21.76
CA GLY A 166 6.99 -42.16 -20.58
C GLY A 166 7.28 -41.28 -19.36
N GLN A 167 6.85 -40.03 -19.31
CA GLN A 167 7.03 -39.18 -18.13
C GLN A 167 5.69 -38.58 -17.68
N PRO A 168 5.35 -38.58 -16.37
CA PRO A 168 4.07 -38.05 -15.92
C PRO A 168 3.92 -36.58 -16.33
N PRO A 169 2.74 -36.16 -16.80
CA PRO A 169 2.53 -34.82 -17.32
C PRO A 169 2.68 -33.83 -16.18
N VAL A 170 3.77 -33.06 -16.19
CA VAL A 170 3.98 -31.98 -15.24
C VAL A 170 2.98 -30.88 -15.58
N ALA A 171 1.90 -30.81 -14.80
CA ALA A 171 0.86 -29.79 -14.92
C ALA A 171 1.53 -28.40 -14.84
N GLY A 172 1.56 -27.69 -15.96
CA GLY A 172 2.20 -26.37 -16.05
C GLY A 172 2.96 -26.13 -17.35
N LYS A 173 3.39 -27.19 -18.08
CA LYS A 173 4.13 -26.99 -19.34
C LYS A 173 3.33 -26.25 -20.41
N ALA A 174 2.05 -26.58 -20.59
CA ALA A 174 1.18 -25.89 -21.55
C ALA A 174 0.89 -24.42 -21.13
N TYR A 175 0.90 -24.13 -19.83
CA TYR A 175 0.70 -22.79 -19.31
C TYR A 175 1.95 -21.91 -19.49
N LEU A 176 3.13 -22.49 -19.25
CA LEU A 176 4.41 -21.82 -19.49
C LEU A 176 4.64 -21.51 -20.97
N GLU A 177 4.25 -22.41 -21.88
CA GLU A 177 4.29 -22.17 -23.33
C GLU A 177 3.38 -20.99 -23.73
N ARG A 178 2.16 -20.91 -23.18
CA ARG A 178 1.25 -19.77 -23.42
C ARG A 178 1.80 -18.45 -22.90
N LEU A 179 2.40 -18.44 -21.71
CA LEU A 179 3.03 -17.25 -21.15
C LEU A 179 4.22 -16.81 -21.99
N ARG A 180 5.05 -17.76 -22.44
CA ARG A 180 6.21 -17.48 -23.29
C ARG A 180 5.81 -16.86 -24.63
N LEU A 181 4.77 -17.39 -25.28
CA LEU A 181 4.26 -16.86 -26.55
C LEU A 181 3.63 -15.47 -26.39
N SER A 182 2.96 -15.22 -25.26
CA SER A 182 2.33 -13.92 -24.95
C SER A 182 3.36 -12.83 -24.61
N LEU A 183 4.46 -13.19 -23.95
CA LEU A 183 5.45 -12.23 -23.45
C LEU A 183 6.59 -11.97 -24.44
N PHE A 184 6.86 -12.91 -25.36
CA PHE A 184 7.97 -12.80 -26.31
C PHE A 184 7.56 -13.19 -27.75
N PRO A 185 6.69 -12.39 -28.42
CA PRO A 185 6.18 -12.70 -29.76
C PRO A 185 7.24 -12.70 -30.88
N HIS A 186 8.46 -12.20 -30.63
CA HIS A 186 9.52 -12.06 -31.64
C HIS A 186 10.74 -12.97 -31.42
N ASN A 187 10.72 -13.88 -30.44
CA ASN A 187 11.80 -14.86 -30.25
C ASN A 187 11.49 -16.17 -30.97
N ALA A 188 11.41 -16.12 -32.30
CA ALA A 188 11.66 -17.32 -33.09
C ALA A 188 13.11 -17.76 -32.85
N PRO A 189 13.40 -19.05 -32.65
CA PRO A 189 14.78 -19.49 -32.59
C PRO A 189 15.44 -19.16 -33.93
N LEU A 190 16.57 -18.43 -33.88
CA LEU A 190 17.45 -18.32 -35.03
C LEU A 190 17.88 -19.74 -35.40
N GLN A 191 17.32 -20.26 -36.49
CA GLN A 191 17.74 -21.52 -37.10
C GLN A 191 19.20 -21.34 -37.52
N ASN A 192 20.14 -21.84 -36.73
CA ASN A 192 21.56 -21.80 -37.09
C ASN A 192 21.79 -22.89 -38.17
N PRO A 193 22.21 -22.54 -39.40
CA PRO A 193 22.35 -23.50 -40.47
C PRO A 193 23.73 -24.15 -40.38
N ASP A 194 23.96 -25.03 -39.40
CA ASP A 194 25.18 -25.85 -39.37
C ASP A 194 24.93 -27.19 -38.66
N SER A 195 24.42 -28.15 -39.42
CA SER A 195 24.68 -29.58 -39.19
C SER A 195 24.52 -30.35 -40.50
N ALA A 196 25.19 -29.86 -41.55
CA ALA A 196 25.60 -30.70 -42.66
C ALA A 196 27.06 -31.12 -42.43
N THR A 197 27.31 -32.43 -42.58
CA THR A 197 28.57 -33.14 -42.84
C THR A 197 28.91 -34.15 -41.74
N GLY A 198 28.77 -35.45 -42.06
CA GLY A 198 29.10 -36.50 -41.09
C GLY A 198 29.02 -37.98 -41.47
N GLY A 199 28.73 -38.37 -42.72
CA GLY A 199 29.20 -39.64 -43.33
C GLY A 199 28.54 -40.98 -42.98
N GLY A 200 28.33 -41.82 -44.00
CA GLY A 200 28.27 -43.27 -43.84
C GLY A 200 27.44 -44.05 -44.88
N ALA A 201 28.17 -44.72 -45.78
CA ALA A 201 27.78 -45.71 -46.80
C ALA A 201 27.39 -45.19 -48.20
#